data_AF-A0A2K6N7M8-F1
#
_entry.id   AF-A0A2K6N7M8-F1
#
_cell.length_a   1.000
_cell.length_b   1.000
_cell.length_c   1.000
_cell.angle_alpha   90.00
_cell.angle_beta   90.00
_cell.angle_gamma   90.00
#
_symmetry.space_group_name_H-M   'P 1'
#
loop_
_entity.id
_entity.type
_entity.pdbx_description
1 polymer ?
#
loop_
_entity_poly.entity_id
_entity_poly.type
_entity_poly.pdbx_seq_one_letter_code
_entity_poly.pdbx_strand_id
1 'polypeptide(L)'
;MSVNYAAGLSPYADKGKCGLPEIFDPPEELERKVWELARLVWQSSNVVFHTGAGISTASGIPDFRDKLAELHGNMFVEECAKCKTQYVRDTVVGTMGLKATGRLCTVAKARGLRACRGELRDTILDWEDSLPDRDLALADEASRSDPVGTCRWLPSAGGAAWSSSTCSPPSTTAMLTSASTATSTRS
;
A
#
# COMPACT_ATOMS: atom_id res chain seq x y z
N MET A 1 -5.57 21.82 1.18
CA MET A 1 -4.23 21.81 1.80
C MET A 1 -4.08 20.50 2.54
N SER A 2 -3.14 19.65 2.13
CA SER A 2 -2.82 18.41 2.84
C SER A 2 -2.35 18.77 4.25
N VAL A 3 -2.97 18.15 5.25
CA VAL A 3 -2.49 18.21 6.63
C VAL A 3 -1.08 17.61 6.62
N ASN A 4 -0.12 18.30 7.23
CA ASN A 4 1.31 18.06 7.02
C ASN A 4 1.73 16.72 7.65
N TYR A 5 1.49 15.60 6.96
CA TYR A 5 1.95 14.25 7.34
C TYR A 5 3.43 14.25 7.74
N ALA A 6 4.24 15.00 7.00
CA ALA A 6 5.66 15.15 7.26
C ALA A 6 6.00 15.84 8.60
N ALA A 7 5.07 16.57 9.23
CA ALA A 7 5.31 17.22 10.51
C ALA A 7 5.34 16.26 11.71
N GLY A 8 4.78 15.04 11.56
CA GLY A 8 4.79 14.01 12.60
C GLY A 8 6.05 13.13 12.59
N LEU A 9 6.89 13.25 11.54
CA LEU A 9 8.07 12.43 11.29
C LEU A 9 9.36 13.15 11.68
N SER A 10 10.44 12.38 11.81
CA SER A 10 11.76 12.95 12.05
C SER A 10 12.22 13.81 10.88
N PRO A 11 12.99 14.90 11.13
CA PRO A 11 13.54 15.71 10.06
C PRO A 11 14.54 14.88 9.24
N TYR A 12 14.35 14.85 7.93
CA TYR A 12 15.21 14.11 7.02
C TYR A 12 15.52 14.96 5.77
N ALA A 13 16.81 15.03 5.44
CA ALA A 13 17.33 15.92 4.40
C ALA A 13 17.12 15.35 2.99
N ASP A 14 17.25 14.03 2.84
CA ASP A 14 17.12 13.38 1.54
C ASP A 14 15.68 12.97 1.27
N LYS A 15 14.94 13.83 0.55
CA LYS A 15 13.57 13.56 0.10
C LYS A 15 13.51 13.05 -1.34
N GLY A 16 14.66 12.73 -1.94
CA GLY A 16 14.79 12.43 -3.36
C GLY A 16 14.49 13.63 -4.26
N LYS A 17 14.18 13.34 -5.53
CA LYS A 17 13.85 14.37 -6.54
C LYS A 17 12.38 14.78 -6.43
N CYS A 18 12.13 15.95 -5.85
CA CYS A 18 10.79 16.51 -5.74
C CYS A 18 10.48 17.49 -6.90
N GLY A 19 9.20 17.63 -7.26
CA GLY A 19 8.73 18.70 -8.16
C GLY A 19 9.14 18.55 -9.62
N LEU A 20 9.32 17.31 -10.10
CA LEU A 20 9.47 17.06 -11.52
C LEU A 20 8.19 17.47 -12.28
N PRO A 21 8.31 18.00 -13.51
CA PRO A 21 7.16 18.41 -14.29
C PRO A 21 6.26 17.22 -14.62
N GLU A 22 4.95 17.44 -14.57
CA GLU A 22 3.96 16.46 -14.99
C GLU A 22 4.00 16.28 -16.52
N ILE A 23 3.84 15.04 -16.97
CA ILE A 23 3.81 14.68 -18.39
C ILE A 23 2.41 14.16 -18.70
N PHE A 24 1.79 14.75 -19.72
CA PHE A 24 0.45 14.38 -20.17
C PHE A 24 0.54 13.83 -21.59
N ASP A 25 0.25 12.53 -21.74
CA ASP A 25 0.13 11.91 -23.06
C ASP A 25 -1.05 12.51 -23.84
N PRO A 26 -0.94 12.65 -25.17
CA PRO A 26 -2.08 13.07 -25.99
C PRO A 26 -3.19 12.00 -25.95
N PRO A 27 -4.47 12.38 -26.15
CA PRO A 27 -5.62 11.47 -25.96
C PRO A 27 -5.52 10.17 -26.75
N GLU A 28 -5.08 10.22 -28.01
CA GLU A 28 -4.93 9.03 -28.85
C GLU A 28 -3.86 8.04 -28.34
N GLU A 29 -2.76 8.55 -27.78
CA GLU A 29 -1.70 7.71 -27.23
C GLU A 29 -2.14 7.10 -25.89
N LEU A 30 -2.83 7.89 -25.08
CA LEU A 30 -3.40 7.45 -23.81
C LEU A 30 -4.39 6.30 -24.03
N GLU A 31 -5.36 6.46 -24.94
CA GLU A 31 -6.34 5.41 -25.26
C GLU A 31 -5.66 4.13 -25.72
N ARG A 32 -4.65 4.24 -26.60
CA ARG A 32 -3.88 3.09 -27.08
C ARG A 32 -3.16 2.37 -25.94
N LYS A 33 -2.51 3.11 -25.04
CA LYS A 33 -1.80 2.54 -23.88
C LYS A 33 -2.76 1.87 -22.90
N VAL A 34 -3.93 2.46 -22.67
CA VAL A 34 -4.98 1.89 -21.79
C VAL A 34 -5.51 0.57 -22.36
N TRP A 35 -5.77 0.50 -23.68
CA TRP A 35 -6.18 -0.74 -24.32
C TRP A 35 -5.12 -1.84 -24.22
N GLU A 36 -3.86 -1.49 -24.43
CA GLU A 36 -2.76 -2.44 -24.28
C GLU A 36 -2.64 -2.93 -22.84
N LEU A 37 -2.80 -2.05 -21.85
CA LEU A 37 -2.84 -2.43 -20.44
C LEU A 37 -3.99 -3.41 -20.16
N ALA A 38 -5.20 -3.12 -20.65
CA ALA A 38 -6.35 -4.02 -20.50
C ALA A 38 -6.08 -5.39 -21.12
N ARG A 39 -5.43 -5.43 -22.28
CA ARG A 39 -5.01 -6.68 -22.94
C ARG A 39 -4.02 -7.47 -22.08
N LEU A 40 -2.99 -6.82 -21.53
CA LEU A 40 -2.02 -7.47 -20.66
C LEU A 40 -2.69 -8.04 -19.40
N VAL A 41 -3.53 -7.25 -18.73
CA VAL A 41 -4.29 -7.69 -17.55
C VAL A 41 -5.15 -8.91 -17.88
N TRP A 42 -5.80 -8.94 -19.05
CA TRP A 42 -6.63 -10.08 -19.45
C TRP A 42 -5.81 -11.35 -19.74
N GLN A 43 -4.59 -11.20 -20.23
CA GLN A 43 -3.72 -12.34 -20.60
C GLN A 43 -2.93 -12.89 -19.41
N SER A 44 -2.77 -12.12 -18.35
CA SER A 44 -2.02 -12.52 -17.16
C SER A 44 -2.84 -13.40 -16.22
N SER A 45 -2.25 -14.48 -15.73
CA SER A 45 -2.84 -15.32 -14.69
C SER A 45 -2.70 -14.74 -13.28
N ASN A 46 -1.70 -13.89 -13.06
CA ASN A 46 -1.42 -13.22 -11.79
C ASN A 46 -1.11 -11.75 -12.06
N VAL A 47 -1.78 -10.83 -11.37
CA VAL A 47 -1.58 -9.38 -11.53
C VAL A 47 -1.36 -8.75 -10.17
N VAL A 48 -0.22 -8.07 -10.03
CA VAL A 48 0.17 -7.35 -8.83
C VAL A 48 0.16 -5.85 -9.10
N PHE A 49 -0.57 -5.10 -8.28
CA PHE A 49 -0.61 -3.65 -8.35
C PHE A 49 0.25 -3.05 -7.23
N HIS A 50 1.19 -2.16 -7.60
CA HIS A 50 1.93 -1.33 -6.66
C HIS A 50 1.36 0.08 -6.69
N THR A 51 0.85 0.54 -5.56
CA THR A 51 0.21 1.86 -5.44
C THR A 51 0.94 2.73 -4.42
N GLY A 52 0.88 4.04 -4.62
CA GLY A 52 1.38 5.03 -3.68
C GLY A 52 0.49 6.27 -3.65
N ALA A 53 0.95 7.33 -3.00
CA ALA A 53 0.15 8.50 -2.65
C ALA A 53 -0.64 9.14 -3.83
N GLY A 54 -0.17 8.97 -5.07
CA GLY A 54 -0.82 9.51 -6.27
C GLY A 54 -2.26 9.03 -6.50
N ILE A 55 -2.61 7.79 -6.11
CA ILE A 55 -3.96 7.23 -6.35
C ILE A 55 -5.03 7.83 -5.41
N SER A 56 -4.61 8.25 -4.22
CA SER A 56 -5.48 8.81 -3.18
C SER A 56 -5.78 10.29 -3.36
N THR A 57 -5.13 10.96 -4.32
CA THR A 57 -5.38 12.38 -4.61
C THR A 57 -6.82 12.65 -5.05
N ALA A 58 -7.48 11.65 -5.66
CA ALA A 58 -8.83 11.74 -6.18
C ALA A 58 -9.87 10.84 -5.48
N SER A 59 -9.46 9.96 -4.55
CA SER A 59 -10.30 8.82 -4.15
C SER A 59 -10.70 8.84 -2.66
N GLY A 60 -12.01 8.91 -2.43
CA GLY A 60 -12.66 8.68 -1.12
C GLY A 60 -13.14 7.23 -0.97
N ILE A 61 -12.25 6.24 -1.17
CA ILE A 61 -12.62 4.81 -1.27
C ILE A 61 -12.29 4.04 0.03
N PRO A 62 -13.21 3.21 0.55
CA PRO A 62 -12.96 2.30 1.69
C PRO A 62 -12.24 1.00 1.31
N ASP A 63 -11.49 0.47 2.27
CA ASP A 63 -10.44 -0.56 2.16
C ASP A 63 -10.94 -2.02 2.34
N PHE A 64 -10.39 -2.96 1.55
CA PHE A 64 -10.56 -4.41 1.67
C PHE A 64 -9.20 -5.07 1.98
N ARG A 65 -9.05 -5.61 3.20
CA ARG A 65 -7.71 -5.90 3.79
C ARG A 65 -7.13 -7.30 3.59
N ASP A 66 -7.88 -8.23 3.00
CA ASP A 66 -7.42 -9.63 2.96
C ASP A 66 -6.31 -9.90 1.93
N LYS A 67 -6.10 -9.00 0.96
CA LYS A 67 -5.09 -9.11 -0.10
C LYS A 67 -4.18 -7.87 -0.20
N LEU A 68 -4.06 -7.15 0.91
CA LEU A 68 -3.35 -5.88 0.99
C LEU A 68 -2.07 -6.03 1.82
N ALA A 69 -0.96 -5.50 1.31
CA ALA A 69 0.22 -5.22 2.13
C ALA A 69 0.39 -3.70 2.27
N GLU A 70 0.43 -3.21 3.51
CA GLU A 70 0.56 -1.79 3.84
C GLU A 70 1.99 -1.49 4.29
N LEU A 71 2.90 -1.37 3.34
CA LEU A 71 4.34 -1.36 3.62
C LEU A 71 4.79 -0.19 4.51
N HIS A 72 4.14 0.97 4.42
CA HIS A 72 4.50 2.16 5.21
C HIS A 72 3.50 2.46 6.33
N GLY A 73 2.60 1.51 6.62
CA GLY A 73 1.55 1.66 7.62
C GLY A 73 0.33 2.43 7.14
N ASN A 74 -0.60 2.60 8.08
CA ASN A 74 -1.91 3.21 7.85
C ASN A 74 -2.30 4.12 9.02
N MET A 75 -2.71 5.34 8.70
CA MET A 75 -3.01 6.38 9.69
C MET A 75 -4.21 6.05 10.60
N PHE A 76 -5.03 5.06 10.24
CA PHE A 76 -6.17 4.58 11.01
C PHE A 76 -5.87 3.29 11.80
N VAL A 77 -4.68 2.72 11.62
CA VAL A 77 -4.31 1.44 12.23
C VAL A 77 -3.33 1.67 13.36
N GLU A 78 -3.61 1.07 14.50
CA GLU A 78 -2.67 0.95 15.60
C GLU A 78 -2.49 -0.52 16.00
N GLU A 79 -1.27 -0.88 16.40
CA GLU A 79 -0.89 -2.23 16.73
C GLU A 79 -0.48 -2.34 18.20
N CYS A 80 -0.89 -3.43 18.85
CA CYS A 80 -0.42 -3.74 20.18
C CYS A 80 1.04 -4.22 20.19
N ALA A 81 1.91 -3.49 20.87
CA ALA A 81 3.32 -3.84 21.01
C ALA A 81 3.57 -5.23 21.65
N LYS A 82 2.61 -5.76 22.42
CA LYS A 82 2.73 -7.07 23.11
C LYS A 82 2.21 -8.26 22.30
N CYS A 83 1.04 -8.12 21.69
CA CYS A 83 0.33 -9.26 21.08
C CYS A 83 0.12 -9.11 19.57
N LYS A 84 0.60 -8.01 18.98
CA LYS A 84 0.56 -7.74 17.54
C LYS A 84 -0.86 -7.67 16.94
N THR A 85 -1.89 -7.62 17.79
CA THR A 85 -3.25 -7.35 17.33
C THR A 85 -3.35 -5.91 16.84
N GLN A 86 -3.85 -5.77 15.62
CA GLN A 86 -4.13 -4.49 14.99
C GLN A 86 -5.57 -4.04 15.25
N TYR A 87 -5.74 -2.74 15.38
CA TYR A 87 -7.02 -2.08 15.59
C TYR A 87 -7.19 -1.01 14.52
N VAL A 88 -8.28 -1.12 13.78
CA VAL A 88 -8.65 -0.14 12.76
C VAL A 88 -9.64 0.83 13.40
N ARG A 89 -9.36 2.12 13.27
CA ARG A 89 -10.16 3.21 13.82
C ARG A 89 -10.98 3.89 12.73
N ASP A 90 -12.05 4.54 13.16
CA ASP A 90 -12.88 5.44 12.34
C ASP A 90 -12.22 6.81 12.13
N THR A 91 -11.28 7.15 13.00
CA THR A 91 -10.54 8.41 13.05
C THR A 91 -9.04 8.12 13.06
N VAL A 92 -8.25 9.10 12.65
CA VAL A 92 -6.79 8.98 12.60
C VAL A 92 -6.22 8.74 14.00
N VAL A 93 -5.26 7.82 14.11
CA VAL A 93 -4.71 7.32 15.38
C VAL A 93 -4.02 8.43 16.19
N GLY A 94 -3.48 9.44 15.51
CA GLY A 94 -3.00 10.70 16.09
C GLY A 94 -1.48 10.77 16.34
N THR A 95 -0.74 9.70 16.08
CA THR A 95 0.73 9.64 16.19
C THR A 95 1.36 9.06 14.92
N MET A 96 2.67 9.27 14.74
CA MET A 96 3.46 8.78 13.62
C MET A 96 4.88 8.40 14.09
N GLY A 97 5.48 7.38 13.48
CA GLY A 97 6.81 6.88 13.82
C GLY A 97 6.79 5.82 14.92
N LEU A 98 5.81 4.89 14.86
CA LEU A 98 5.67 3.77 15.79
C LEU A 98 5.57 4.21 17.28
N LYS A 99 4.96 5.36 17.51
CA LYS A 99 4.84 6.01 18.82
C LYS A 99 3.60 5.52 19.55
N ALA A 100 3.64 5.64 20.88
CA ALA A 100 2.53 5.29 21.74
C ALA A 100 1.32 6.18 21.49
N THR A 101 0.16 5.57 21.26
CA THR A 101 -1.09 6.29 20.97
C THR A 101 -1.84 6.70 22.24
N GLY A 102 -1.37 6.25 23.40
CA GLY A 102 -2.01 6.42 24.70
C GLY A 102 -3.13 5.41 25.00
N ARG A 103 -3.51 4.56 24.04
CA ARG A 103 -4.53 3.51 24.22
C ARG A 103 -3.90 2.17 24.63
N LEU A 104 -4.72 1.30 25.20
CA LEU A 104 -4.32 -0.03 25.66
C LEU A 104 -5.11 -1.13 24.94
N CYS A 105 -4.41 -2.24 24.66
CA CYS A 105 -4.97 -3.42 24.04
C CYS A 105 -6.03 -4.09 24.93
N THR A 106 -7.17 -4.40 24.31
CA THR A 106 -8.35 -4.99 24.92
C THR A 106 -8.45 -6.51 24.71
N VAL A 107 -7.58 -7.11 23.90
CA VAL A 107 -7.61 -8.57 23.63
C VAL A 107 -7.53 -9.36 24.93
N ALA A 108 -8.46 -10.30 25.10
CA ALA A 108 -8.43 -11.25 26.21
C ALA A 108 -7.29 -12.25 26.00
N LYS A 109 -6.44 -12.45 27.01
CA LYS A 109 -5.40 -13.50 26.95
C LYS A 109 -6.04 -14.88 26.93
N ALA A 110 -5.31 -15.88 26.42
CA ALA A 110 -5.73 -17.27 26.16
C ALA A 110 -6.43 -18.05 27.31
N ARG A 111 -6.54 -17.49 28.53
CA ARG A 111 -7.30 -18.07 29.65
C ARG A 111 -8.45 -17.19 30.16
N GLY A 112 -8.85 -16.15 29.41
CA GLY A 112 -10.00 -15.27 29.72
C GLY A 112 -9.87 -14.39 30.98
N LEU A 113 -8.86 -14.63 31.83
CA LEU A 113 -8.76 -14.03 33.15
C LEU A 113 -8.26 -12.57 33.16
N ARG A 114 -7.51 -12.13 32.14
CA ARG A 114 -7.00 -10.75 32.05
C ARG A 114 -6.88 -10.28 30.59
N ALA A 115 -7.20 -9.01 30.36
CA ALA A 115 -6.89 -8.33 29.10
C ALA A 115 -5.37 -8.19 28.91
N CYS A 116 -4.93 -8.07 27.66
CA CYS A 116 -3.53 -7.89 27.28
C CYS A 116 -2.92 -6.64 27.94
N ARG A 117 -3.63 -5.50 27.86
CA ARG A 117 -3.19 -4.19 28.36
C ARG A 117 -1.78 -3.84 27.87
N GLY A 118 -1.45 -4.25 26.65
CA GLY A 118 -0.27 -3.76 25.94
C GLY A 118 -0.53 -2.35 25.42
N GLU A 119 0.51 -1.53 25.43
CA GLU A 119 0.48 -0.22 24.77
C GLU A 119 0.19 -0.41 23.27
N LEU A 120 -0.72 0.41 22.75
CA LEU A 120 -0.98 0.51 21.32
C LEU A 120 -0.05 1.56 20.72
N ARG A 121 0.47 1.27 19.53
CA ARG A 121 1.36 2.13 18.76
C ARG A 121 0.82 2.34 17.36
N ASP A 122 1.03 3.50 16.76
CA ASP A 122 0.72 3.67 15.34
C ASP A 122 1.60 2.75 14.47
N THR A 123 1.17 2.51 13.23
CA THR A 123 1.91 1.68 12.26
C THR A 123 2.70 2.51 11.25
N ILE A 124 2.70 3.84 11.38
CA ILE A 124 3.38 4.73 10.43
C ILE A 124 4.88 4.66 10.69
N LEU A 125 5.63 4.27 9.67
CA LEU A 125 7.10 4.21 9.73
C LEU A 125 7.71 5.61 9.68
N ASP A 126 8.72 5.84 10.50
CA ASP A 126 9.68 6.94 10.32
C ASP A 126 10.79 6.52 9.33
N TRP A 127 11.66 7.46 8.96
CA TRP A 127 12.65 7.26 7.89
C TRP A 127 13.62 6.09 8.10
N GLU A 128 13.96 5.79 9.35
CA GLU A 128 14.93 4.75 9.71
C GLU A 128 14.27 3.43 10.14
N ASP A 129 12.92 3.38 10.17
CA ASP A 129 12.22 2.19 10.60
C ASP A 129 12.22 1.11 9.51
N SER A 130 12.40 -0.14 9.94
CA SER A 130 12.28 -1.30 9.05
C SER A 130 10.84 -1.50 8.59
N LEU A 131 10.70 -1.95 7.34
CA LEU A 131 9.41 -2.41 6.80
C LEU A 131 8.85 -3.59 7.63
N PRO A 132 7.53 -3.70 7.78
CA PRO A 132 6.90 -4.84 8.47
C PRO A 132 7.18 -6.16 7.74
N ASP A 133 7.84 -7.10 8.43
CA ASP A 133 8.32 -8.38 7.85
C ASP A 133 7.21 -9.18 7.15
N ARG A 134 6.01 -9.25 7.75
CA ARG A 134 4.89 -10.01 7.20
C ARG A 134 4.45 -9.43 5.85
N ASP A 135 4.20 -8.12 5.82
CA ASP A 135 3.72 -7.40 4.66
C ASP A 135 4.79 -7.36 3.57
N LEU A 136 6.06 -7.21 3.95
CA LEU A 136 7.19 -7.30 3.03
C LEU A 136 7.31 -8.70 2.41
N ALA A 137 7.18 -9.76 3.21
CA ALA A 137 7.22 -11.14 2.71
C ALA A 137 6.07 -11.43 1.74
N LEU A 138 4.84 -11.01 2.07
CA LEU A 138 3.69 -11.16 1.19
C LEU A 138 3.87 -10.37 -0.11
N ALA A 139 4.42 -9.15 -0.03
CA ALA A 139 4.70 -8.31 -1.19
C ALA A 139 5.78 -8.92 -2.09
N ASP A 140 6.86 -9.42 -1.50
CA ASP A 140 7.96 -10.06 -2.21
C ASP A 140 7.50 -11.37 -2.87
N GLU A 141 6.75 -12.21 -2.14
CA GLU A 141 6.17 -13.45 -2.69
C GLU A 141 5.20 -13.17 -3.84
N ALA A 142 4.27 -12.23 -3.67
CA ALA A 142 3.35 -11.84 -4.74
C ALA A 142 4.11 -11.31 -5.96
N SER A 143 5.16 -10.51 -5.76
CA SER A 143 5.97 -9.94 -6.85
C SER A 143 6.86 -10.98 -7.53
N ARG A 144 7.29 -12.04 -6.83
CA ARG A 144 8.16 -13.10 -7.35
C ARG A 144 7.40 -14.26 -7.98
N SER A 145 6.17 -14.51 -7.56
CA SER A 145 5.31 -15.61 -8.04
C SER A 145 4.75 -15.35 -9.46
N ASP A 146 5.57 -14.78 -10.33
CA ASP A 146 5.23 -14.28 -11.65
C ASP A 146 5.48 -15.37 -12.72
N PRO A 147 4.45 -16.03 -13.28
CA PRO A 147 4.54 -16.53 -14.64
C PRO A 147 4.21 -15.35 -15.58
N VAL A 148 5.25 -14.58 -15.95
CA VAL A 148 5.24 -13.60 -17.07
C VAL A 148 4.12 -12.56 -16.97
N GLY A 149 4.36 -11.44 -16.27
CA GLY A 149 3.39 -10.33 -16.32
C GLY A 149 3.65 -9.11 -15.46
N THR A 150 4.79 -8.97 -14.77
CA THR A 150 5.09 -7.74 -14.03
C THR A 150 5.10 -6.52 -14.95
N CYS A 151 4.05 -5.68 -14.88
CA CYS A 151 4.05 -4.32 -15.43
C CYS A 151 5.02 -3.44 -14.63
N ARG A 152 6.32 -3.64 -14.90
CA ARG A 152 7.39 -2.75 -14.43
C ARG A 152 7.53 -1.64 -15.47
N TRP A 153 7.07 -0.43 -15.14
CA TRP A 153 7.27 0.75 -15.98
C TRP A 153 8.76 1.12 -15.99
N LEU A 154 9.53 0.52 -16.91
CA LEU A 154 10.85 0.98 -17.33
C LEU A 154 10.78 1.59 -18.74
N PRO A 155 11.67 2.53 -19.08
CA PRO A 155 11.72 3.11 -20.43
C PRO A 155 12.08 2.02 -21.45
N SER A 156 11.28 1.94 -22.50
CA SER A 156 11.33 0.96 -23.59
C SER A 156 12.73 0.68 -24.16
N ALA A 157 13.03 -0.60 -24.38
CA ALA A 157 13.88 -1.04 -25.49
C ALA A 157 13.39 -2.40 -26.05
N GLY A 158 12.80 -2.36 -27.24
CA GLY A 158 12.99 -3.38 -28.29
C GLY A 158 12.29 -4.74 -28.18
N GLY A 159 11.15 -4.84 -28.88
CA GLY A 159 10.69 -5.96 -29.71
C GLY A 159 11.00 -7.43 -29.37
N ALA A 160 9.94 -8.23 -29.22
CA ALA A 160 9.90 -9.61 -29.72
C ALA A 160 8.43 -10.05 -29.90
N ALA A 161 8.18 -10.92 -30.88
CA ALA A 161 6.90 -11.60 -31.14
C ALA A 161 6.45 -12.45 -29.92
N TRP A 162 5.36 -13.22 -30.00
CA TRP A 162 5.38 -14.69 -30.02
C TRP A 162 3.94 -15.20 -29.81
N SER A 163 3.72 -16.42 -30.28
CA SER A 163 2.45 -17.09 -30.63
C SER A 163 1.44 -17.29 -29.51
N SER A 164 0.16 -17.31 -29.91
CA SER A 164 -1.02 -17.59 -29.10
C SER A 164 -1.12 -19.05 -28.64
N SER A 165 -1.14 -19.25 -27.33
CA SER A 165 -1.69 -20.45 -26.69
C SER A 165 -2.72 -20.03 -25.63
N THR A 166 -3.93 -20.54 -25.80
CA THR A 166 -5.09 -20.34 -24.92
C THR A 166 -4.83 -20.91 -23.53
N CYS A 167 -4.93 -20.08 -22.48
CA CYS A 167 -5.01 -20.53 -21.08
C CYS A 167 -6.11 -19.76 -20.34
N SER A 168 -7.08 -20.49 -19.78
CA SER A 168 -8.12 -19.99 -18.89
C SER A 168 -7.54 -19.52 -17.54
N PRO A 169 -8.15 -18.55 -16.84
CA PRO A 169 -7.53 -17.90 -15.68
C PRO A 169 -7.81 -18.65 -14.37
N PRO A 170 -6.86 -18.65 -13.41
CA PRO A 170 -7.19 -18.59 -12.00
C PRO A 170 -6.82 -17.20 -11.46
N SER A 171 -7.85 -16.42 -11.15
CA SER A 171 -7.77 -15.04 -10.68
C SER A 171 -7.15 -14.91 -9.28
N THR A 172 -5.89 -14.48 -9.20
CA THR A 172 -5.34 -13.89 -7.97
C THR A 172 -4.84 -12.48 -8.29
N THR A 173 -5.48 -11.48 -7.69
CA THR A 173 -5.08 -10.08 -7.72
C THR A 173 -4.57 -9.71 -6.34
N ALA A 174 -3.35 -9.20 -6.24
CA ALA A 174 -2.77 -8.68 -5.01
C ALA A 174 -2.52 -7.16 -5.15
N MET A 175 -2.89 -6.38 -4.13
CA MET A 175 -2.66 -4.94 -4.10
C MET A 175 -1.63 -4.61 -3.01
N LEU A 176 -0.66 -3.78 -3.34
CA LEU A 176 0.36 -3.27 -2.44
C LEU A 176 0.18 -1.76 -2.34
N THR A 177 0.01 -1.24 -1.12
CA THR A 177 -0.15 0.21 -0.89
C THR A 177 1.01 0.76 -0.08
N SER A 178 1.43 1.97 -0.46
CA SER A 178 2.32 2.81 0.34
C SER A 178 1.53 4.03 0.82
N ALA A 179 1.20 4.03 2.12
CA ALA A 179 0.58 5.09 2.91
C ALA A 179 -0.66 5.79 2.29
N SER A 180 -1.85 5.41 2.77
CA SER A 180 -3.11 6.11 2.49
C SER A 180 -3.16 7.44 3.25
N THR A 181 -3.23 8.56 2.52
CA THR A 181 -3.69 9.84 3.06
C THR A 181 -5.19 9.95 2.83
N ALA A 182 -5.99 9.80 3.88
CA ALA A 182 -7.43 10.03 3.77
C ALA A 182 -7.73 11.52 3.81
N THR A 183 -8.35 12.02 2.74
CA THR A 183 -8.91 13.37 2.70
C THR A 183 -10.30 13.32 3.34
N SER A 184 -10.43 13.80 4.58
CA SER A 184 -11.75 13.97 5.21
C SER A 184 -12.46 15.16 4.56
N THR A 185 -13.45 14.88 3.70
CA THR A 185 -14.44 15.87 3.27
C THR A 185 -15.45 16.04 4.41
N ARG A 186 -15.45 17.22 5.04
CA ARG A 186 -16.56 17.64 5.90
C ARG A 186 -17.37 18.68 5.12
N SER A 187 -18.64 18.32 4.86
CA SER A 187 -19.71 19.21 4.41
C SER A 187 -20.07 20.24 5.47
#